data_AF-A0A962FRQ4-F1
#
_entry.id   AF-A0A962FRQ4-F1
#
_cell.length_a   1.000
_cell.length_b   1.000
_cell.length_c   1.000
_cell.angle_alpha   90.00
_cell.angle_beta   90.00
_cell.angle_gamma   90.00
#
_symmetry.space_group_name_H-M   'P 1'
#
loop_
_entity.id
_entity.type
_entity.pdbx_description
1 polymer ?
#
loop_
_entity_poly.entity_id
_entity_poly.type
_entity_poly.pdbx_seq_one_letter_code
_entity_poly.pdbx_strand_id
1 'polypeptide(L)'
;MMSSVRWTFAGWVMAAWTVVGLGAPGMAAACSCASLPTVQSEVDLSTHVFRGKVLQSAVPVQYPEANLEYTFRVDEVWKGSTDSVQVVSAGIDGALCGRSYEVGVEYVVFTSGNADSSCSRTKKLSDAQEELAALGDGQAPETASAPLAIRHARFDGAWYDPERPGEGVVVDILEDGRAALYWYTYSPDGSGEQVWLVGVGSTSDNLIYVPEMFLVTGGQFGFGFLSAATPPTETAWGIVSLDFMPDGTATLYWTPNGEAFGLGRATLQRIGRPPAQRIDID
;
A
#
# COMPACT_ATOMS: atom_id res chain seq x y z
N MET A 1 -60.14 14.56 83.47
CA MET A 1 -60.08 13.24 84.13
C MET A 1 -60.18 12.18 83.05
N MET A 2 -59.14 11.33 82.92
CA MET A 2 -59.07 9.95 82.39
C MET A 2 -60.01 9.56 81.22
N SER A 3 -59.59 8.89 80.14
CA SER A 3 -58.42 8.02 79.94
C SER A 3 -58.32 7.58 78.47
N SER A 4 -57.07 7.29 78.04
CA SER A 4 -56.55 6.20 77.18
C SER A 4 -57.53 5.33 76.34
N VAL A 5 -57.17 4.77 75.18
CA VAL A 5 -56.07 3.80 74.94
C VAL A 5 -55.80 3.69 73.43
N ARG A 6 -54.52 3.55 73.06
CA ARG A 6 -54.02 3.27 71.71
C ARG A 6 -53.90 1.76 71.49
N TRP A 7 -54.27 1.28 70.30
CA TRP A 7 -53.87 -0.02 69.76
C TRP A 7 -53.30 0.20 68.35
N THR A 8 -52.03 -0.13 68.15
CA THR A 8 -51.42 -0.21 66.82
C THR A 8 -50.91 -1.63 66.63
N PHE A 9 -51.57 -2.38 65.75
CA PHE A 9 -51.11 -3.69 65.29
C PHE A 9 -49.97 -3.52 64.28
N ALA A 10 -48.90 -4.26 64.54
CA ALA A 10 -47.77 -4.45 63.66
C ALA A 10 -48.10 -5.45 62.55
N GLY A 11 -47.64 -5.19 61.33
CA GLY A 11 -47.64 -6.13 60.22
C GLY A 11 -46.53 -5.76 59.24
N TRP A 12 -45.35 -6.36 59.42
CA TRP A 12 -44.21 -6.24 58.51
C TRP A 12 -44.34 -7.28 57.41
N VAL A 13 -44.52 -6.85 56.16
CA VAL A 13 -44.37 -7.70 54.97
C VAL A 13 -42.95 -7.51 54.45
N MET A 14 -42.10 -8.53 54.63
CA MET A 14 -40.74 -8.57 54.08
C MET A 14 -40.81 -8.98 52.61
N ALA A 15 -40.61 -8.02 51.69
CA ALA A 15 -40.41 -8.31 50.28
C ALA A 15 -38.91 -8.54 50.01
N ALA A 16 -38.52 -9.78 49.73
CA ALA A 16 -37.19 -10.13 49.24
C ALA A 16 -37.17 -9.95 47.71
N TRP A 17 -36.35 -9.02 47.21
CA TRP A 17 -36.07 -8.90 45.78
C TRP A 17 -34.57 -9.15 45.53
N THR A 18 -34.33 -10.16 44.71
CA THR A 18 -33.07 -10.65 44.21
C THR A 18 -32.34 -9.54 43.46
N VAL A 19 -31.14 -9.18 43.91
CA VAL A 19 -30.22 -8.32 43.14
C VAL A 19 -29.66 -9.17 42.00
N VAL A 20 -30.20 -9.00 40.79
CA VAL A 20 -29.57 -9.49 39.56
C VAL A 20 -28.36 -8.59 39.31
N GLY A 21 -27.16 -9.12 39.56
CA GLY A 21 -25.92 -8.44 39.24
C GLY A 21 -25.78 -8.29 37.73
N LEU A 22 -25.92 -7.07 37.23
CA LEU A 22 -25.46 -6.68 35.90
C LEU A 22 -23.93 -6.72 35.91
N GLY A 23 -23.36 -7.86 35.51
CA GLY A 23 -21.95 -7.92 35.15
C GLY A 23 -21.73 -7.02 33.95
N ALA A 24 -20.88 -5.99 34.10
CA ALA A 24 -20.43 -5.22 32.96
C ALA A 24 -19.71 -6.17 31.98
N PRO A 25 -20.03 -6.14 30.68
CA PRO A 25 -19.28 -6.92 29.71
C PRO A 25 -17.81 -6.51 29.80
N GLY A 26 -16.93 -7.46 30.17
CA GLY A 26 -15.50 -7.25 30.10
C GLY A 26 -15.13 -7.01 28.63
N MET A 27 -14.43 -5.91 28.35
CA MET A 27 -13.83 -5.70 27.04
C MET A 27 -12.82 -6.82 26.81
N ALA A 28 -13.15 -7.79 25.97
CA ALA A 28 -12.20 -8.79 25.53
C ALA A 28 -11.18 -8.10 24.62
N ALA A 29 -9.94 -7.95 25.09
CA ALA A 29 -8.82 -7.66 24.21
C ALA A 29 -8.56 -8.94 23.39
N ALA A 30 -8.89 -8.91 22.10
CA ALA A 30 -9.01 -10.11 21.25
C ALA A 30 -7.68 -10.65 20.69
N CYS A 31 -6.54 -9.99 20.93
CA CYS A 31 -5.25 -10.42 20.38
C CYS A 31 -4.38 -11.06 21.45
N SER A 32 -4.76 -12.27 21.86
CA SER A 32 -3.84 -13.16 22.56
C SER A 32 -3.15 -14.03 21.52
N CYS A 33 -2.01 -13.56 21.00
CA CYS A 33 -1.18 -14.41 20.16
C CYS A 33 -0.78 -15.64 20.98
N ALA A 34 -0.82 -16.84 20.39
CA ALA A 34 -0.12 -17.97 20.98
C ALA A 34 1.35 -17.57 21.18
N SER A 35 2.03 -18.14 22.18
CA SER A 35 3.45 -17.89 22.47
C SER A 35 4.23 -17.67 21.16
N LEU A 36 4.89 -16.51 21.03
CA LEU A 36 5.55 -16.12 19.79
C LEU A 36 6.38 -17.30 19.25
N PRO A 37 6.13 -17.75 18.01
CA PRO A 37 6.86 -18.88 17.43
C PRO A 37 8.36 -18.56 17.37
N THR A 38 9.21 -19.57 17.25
CA THR A 38 10.62 -19.32 16.91
C THR A 38 10.73 -18.70 15.52
N VAL A 39 11.85 -18.04 15.21
CA VAL A 39 12.05 -17.47 13.86
C VAL A 39 11.84 -18.53 12.79
N GLN A 40 12.43 -19.72 12.95
CA GLN A 40 12.27 -20.80 11.98
C GLN A 40 10.81 -21.28 11.87
N SER A 41 10.10 -21.40 13.00
CA SER A 41 8.69 -21.80 12.96
C SER A 41 7.81 -20.77 12.25
N GLU A 42 8.11 -19.47 12.39
CA GLU A 42 7.41 -18.43 11.64
C GLU A 42 7.74 -18.47 10.15
N VAL A 43 9.02 -18.69 9.81
CA VAL A 43 9.46 -18.90 8.42
C VAL A 43 8.67 -20.05 7.80
N ASP A 44 8.51 -21.17 8.49
CA ASP A 44 7.81 -22.34 7.98
C ASP A 44 6.31 -22.06 7.71
N LEU A 45 5.67 -21.26 8.57
CA LEU A 45 4.26 -20.84 8.44
C LEU A 45 4.04 -19.74 7.40
N SER A 46 5.05 -18.93 7.11
CA SER A 46 4.94 -17.80 6.20
C SER A 46 4.98 -18.24 4.74
N THR A 47 4.24 -17.56 3.87
CA THR A 47 4.41 -17.70 2.41
C THR A 47 5.55 -16.82 1.92
N HIS A 48 5.68 -15.62 2.49
CA HIS A 48 6.74 -14.67 2.15
C HIS A 48 7.49 -14.21 3.40
N VAL A 49 8.81 -14.12 3.28
CA VAL A 49 9.69 -13.56 4.31
C VAL A 49 10.71 -12.66 3.64
N PHE A 50 10.69 -11.37 3.96
CA PHE A 50 11.51 -10.37 3.27
C PHE A 50 11.86 -9.18 4.16
N ARG A 51 12.90 -8.43 3.77
CA ARG A 51 13.21 -7.10 4.30
C ARG A 51 12.77 -6.06 3.30
N GLY A 52 12.07 -5.03 3.77
CA GLY A 52 11.69 -3.93 2.91
C GLY A 52 11.33 -2.66 3.67
N LYS A 53 11.32 -1.56 2.93
CA LYS A 53 10.94 -0.23 3.39
C LYS A 53 9.49 0.07 3.02
N VAL A 54 8.69 0.51 3.98
CA VAL A 54 7.30 0.95 3.71
C VAL A 54 7.35 2.24 2.91
N LEU A 55 6.68 2.27 1.76
CA LEU A 55 6.62 3.40 0.85
C LEU A 55 5.32 4.18 1.02
N GLN A 56 4.20 3.47 1.24
CA GLN A 56 2.88 4.07 1.41
C GLN A 56 1.96 3.15 2.22
N SER A 57 0.95 3.75 2.86
CA SER A 57 -0.26 3.06 3.32
C SER A 57 -1.50 3.59 2.58
N ALA A 58 -2.44 2.70 2.28
CA ALA A 58 -3.73 3.02 1.67
C ALA A 58 -4.83 2.23 2.37
N VAL A 59 -6.03 2.81 2.44
CA VAL A 59 -7.25 2.09 2.80
C VAL A 59 -7.96 1.76 1.48
N PRO A 60 -8.13 0.49 1.10
CA PRO A 60 -8.95 0.11 -0.05
C PRO A 60 -10.36 0.67 0.15
N VAL A 61 -10.92 1.28 -0.90
CA VAL A 61 -12.21 1.99 -0.84
C VAL A 61 -13.42 1.04 -0.64
N GLN A 62 -13.20 -0.26 -0.49
CA GLN A 62 -14.27 -1.25 -0.27
C GLN A 62 -14.55 -1.49 1.23
N TYR A 63 -15.64 -0.89 1.71
CA TYR A 63 -16.33 -1.30 2.94
C TYR A 63 -17.09 -2.63 2.70
N PRO A 64 -17.24 -3.53 3.70
CA PRO A 64 -17.11 -3.28 5.14
C PRO A 64 -15.88 -3.90 5.85
N GLU A 65 -14.92 -4.49 5.13
CA GLU A 65 -13.74 -5.17 5.69
C GLU A 65 -12.43 -4.51 5.24
N ALA A 66 -12.27 -3.21 5.47
CA ALA A 66 -11.10 -2.49 5.01
C ALA A 66 -9.84 -2.88 5.82
N ASN A 67 -9.02 -3.79 5.30
CA ASN A 67 -7.63 -3.91 5.72
C ASN A 67 -6.84 -2.69 5.23
N LEU A 68 -5.78 -2.30 5.93
CA LEU A 68 -4.81 -1.34 5.44
C LEU A 68 -3.85 -2.05 4.48
N GLU A 69 -3.68 -1.52 3.29
CA GLU A 69 -2.65 -1.96 2.36
C GLU A 69 -1.41 -1.11 2.52
N TYR A 70 -0.27 -1.78 2.68
CA TYR A 70 1.03 -1.16 2.82
C TYR A 70 1.91 -1.60 1.65
N THR A 71 2.43 -0.64 0.90
CA THR A 71 3.34 -0.92 -0.22
C THR A 71 4.77 -0.88 0.29
N PHE A 72 5.51 -1.98 0.14
CA PHE A 72 6.91 -2.10 0.50
C PHE A 72 7.79 -2.04 -0.74
N ARG A 73 8.94 -1.37 -0.67
CA ARG A 73 10.08 -1.70 -1.53
C ARG A 73 10.83 -2.83 -0.86
N VAL A 74 10.97 -3.95 -1.55
CA VAL A 74 11.67 -5.13 -1.04
C VAL A 74 13.14 -5.02 -1.39
N ASP A 75 14.00 -5.18 -0.40
CA ASP A 75 15.45 -5.10 -0.55
C ASP A 75 16.12 -6.48 -0.45
N GLU A 76 15.54 -7.42 0.30
CA GLU A 76 16.09 -8.77 0.51
C GLU A 76 15.00 -9.80 0.83
N VAL A 77 15.16 -11.04 0.37
CA VAL A 77 14.14 -12.10 0.41
C VAL A 77 14.72 -13.39 0.97
N TRP A 78 14.04 -13.96 1.96
CA TRP A 78 14.41 -15.25 2.56
C TRP A 78 13.44 -16.38 2.23
N LYS A 79 12.19 -16.05 1.90
CA LYS A 79 11.19 -17.04 1.50
C LYS A 79 10.14 -16.45 0.58
N GLY A 80 9.71 -17.25 -0.38
CA GLY A 80 8.66 -16.92 -1.34
C GLY A 80 9.16 -16.07 -2.50
N SER A 81 8.34 -15.96 -3.52
CA SER A 81 8.55 -15.04 -4.64
C SER A 81 8.05 -13.68 -4.23
N THR A 82 8.92 -12.83 -3.70
CA THR A 82 8.61 -11.42 -3.49
C THR A 82 9.26 -10.57 -4.57
N ASP A 83 8.46 -9.70 -5.13
CA ASP A 83 8.91 -8.74 -6.11
C ASP A 83 9.65 -7.58 -5.45
N SER A 84 10.26 -6.69 -6.25
CA SER A 84 10.91 -5.48 -5.75
C SER A 84 9.92 -4.51 -5.08
N VAL A 85 8.62 -4.71 -5.29
CA VAL A 85 7.55 -4.01 -4.57
C VAL A 85 6.55 -5.05 -4.05
N GLN A 86 6.21 -5.01 -2.77
CA GLN A 86 5.26 -5.97 -2.20
C GLN A 86 4.14 -5.22 -1.50
N VAL A 87 2.89 -5.50 -1.88
CA VAL A 87 1.72 -5.02 -1.12
C VAL A 87 1.45 -6.01 0.01
N VAL A 88 1.40 -5.49 1.24
CA VAL A 88 1.05 -6.22 2.45
C VAL A 88 -0.26 -5.67 2.98
N SER A 89 -1.26 -6.52 3.10
CA SER A 89 -2.53 -6.22 3.73
C SER A 89 -2.43 -6.50 5.23
N ALA A 90 -2.71 -5.53 6.08
CA ALA A 90 -2.79 -5.72 7.52
C ALA A 90 -4.15 -5.23 8.03
N GLY A 91 -4.70 -5.94 9.03
CA GLY A 91 -5.95 -5.50 9.67
C GLY A 91 -5.82 -4.11 10.28
N ILE A 92 -6.96 -3.47 10.58
CA ILE A 92 -6.97 -2.26 11.39
C ILE A 92 -6.59 -2.62 12.83
N ASP A 93 -5.68 -1.81 13.41
CA ASP A 93 -5.16 -2.00 14.76
C ASP A 93 -6.29 -2.15 15.80
N GLY A 94 -6.12 -3.09 16.74
CA GLY A 94 -7.06 -3.37 17.82
C GLY A 94 -8.38 -4.08 17.45
N ALA A 95 -8.86 -3.99 16.20
CA ALA A 95 -10.13 -4.60 15.78
C ALA A 95 -9.96 -6.00 15.14
N LEU A 96 -8.82 -6.25 14.47
CA LEU A 96 -8.56 -7.47 13.69
C LEU A 96 -7.17 -8.07 13.94
N CYS A 97 -6.55 -7.75 15.08
CA CYS A 97 -5.12 -8.02 15.30
C CYS A 97 -4.27 -7.45 14.16
N GLY A 98 -4.66 -6.25 13.75
CA GLY A 98 -4.00 -5.47 12.72
C GLY A 98 -2.58 -5.08 13.10
N ARG A 99 -1.72 -4.98 12.10
CA ARG A 99 -0.39 -4.40 12.23
C ARG A 99 -0.37 -3.03 11.57
N SER A 100 0.14 -2.06 12.31
CA SER A 100 0.44 -0.74 11.77
C SER A 100 1.90 -0.67 11.32
N TYR A 101 2.11 -0.08 10.15
CA TYR A 101 3.44 0.20 9.62
C TYR A 101 3.66 1.70 9.46
N GLU A 102 4.90 2.14 9.66
CA GLU A 102 5.32 3.53 9.50
C GLU A 102 5.91 3.73 8.10
N VAL A 103 5.33 4.65 7.33
CA VAL A 103 5.88 5.05 6.03
C VAL A 103 7.31 5.57 6.23
N GLY A 104 8.22 5.09 5.39
CA GLY A 104 9.63 5.44 5.45
C GLY A 104 10.48 4.58 6.40
N VAL A 105 9.89 3.59 7.08
CA VAL A 105 10.60 2.70 8.00
C VAL A 105 10.82 1.33 7.36
N GLU A 106 11.97 0.70 7.67
CA GLU A 106 12.34 -0.63 7.22
C GLU A 106 11.94 -1.71 8.23
N TYR A 107 11.48 -2.85 7.71
CA TYR A 107 10.99 -3.98 8.49
C TYR A 107 11.55 -5.29 7.95
N VAL A 108 11.69 -6.28 8.84
CA VAL A 108 11.71 -7.71 8.47
C VAL A 108 10.27 -8.19 8.59
N VAL A 109 9.70 -8.64 7.48
CA VAL A 109 8.28 -8.91 7.31
C VAL A 109 8.03 -10.39 7.06
N PHE A 110 7.04 -10.93 7.75
CA PHE A 110 6.53 -12.29 7.62
C PHE A 110 5.06 -12.21 7.25
N THR A 111 4.67 -12.82 6.12
CA THR A 111 3.26 -12.79 5.67
C THR A 111 2.73 -14.17 5.32
N SER A 112 1.41 -14.33 5.44
CA SER A 112 0.65 -15.46 4.90
C SER A 112 -0.19 -14.97 3.73
N GLY A 113 0.13 -15.43 2.52
CA GLY A 113 -0.19 -14.69 1.30
C GLY A 113 0.39 -13.28 1.36
N ASN A 114 -0.46 -12.27 1.16
CA ASN A 114 -0.11 -10.87 1.36
C ASN A 114 -0.54 -10.34 2.73
N ALA A 115 -1.12 -11.18 3.60
CA ALA A 115 -1.66 -10.74 4.88
C ALA A 115 -0.60 -10.76 5.99
N ASP A 116 -0.58 -9.70 6.81
CA ASP A 116 0.18 -9.65 8.06
C ASP A 116 -0.74 -9.28 9.24
N SER A 117 -0.33 -9.66 10.45
CA SER A 117 -1.00 -9.39 11.71
C SER A 117 -0.01 -8.97 12.79
N SER A 118 -0.53 -8.45 13.90
CA SER A 118 0.29 -8.16 15.09
C SER A 118 0.87 -9.41 15.76
N CYS A 119 0.40 -10.60 15.38
CA CYS A 119 0.89 -11.87 15.92
C CYS A 119 2.05 -12.49 15.16
N SER A 120 2.40 -11.95 13.99
CA SER A 120 3.59 -12.41 13.26
C SER A 120 4.87 -11.96 13.95
N ARG A 121 6.01 -12.54 13.54
CA ARG A 121 7.33 -12.04 13.96
C ARG A 121 7.81 -10.80 13.19
N THR A 122 6.96 -10.16 12.40
CA THR A 122 7.35 -8.91 11.72
C THR A 122 7.81 -7.87 12.74
N LYS A 123 8.95 -7.23 12.47
CA LYS A 123 9.55 -6.20 13.33
C LYS A 123 10.23 -5.11 12.52
N LYS A 124 10.38 -3.93 13.10
CA LYS A 124 11.26 -2.89 12.56
C LYS A 124 12.68 -3.45 12.45
N LEU A 125 13.39 -3.08 11.40
CA LEU A 125 14.75 -3.56 11.15
C LEU A 125 15.68 -3.25 12.33
N SER A 126 15.47 -2.11 13.00
CA SER A 126 16.23 -1.71 14.20
C SER A 126 16.12 -2.68 15.37
N ASP A 127 15.06 -3.50 15.42
CA ASP A 127 14.71 -4.37 16.54
C ASP A 127 14.73 -5.86 16.16
N ALA A 128 15.13 -6.17 14.91
CA ALA A 128 15.03 -7.49 14.30
C ALA A 128 16.34 -8.29 14.33
N GLN A 129 17.22 -8.06 15.33
CA GLN A 129 18.54 -8.71 15.39
C GLN A 129 18.44 -10.23 15.49
N GLU A 130 17.45 -10.75 16.23
CA GLU A 130 17.22 -12.18 16.36
C GLU A 130 16.79 -12.79 15.02
N GLU A 131 15.86 -12.13 14.33
CA GLU A 131 15.37 -12.55 13.02
C GLU A 131 16.48 -12.56 11.98
N LEU A 132 17.26 -11.48 11.88
CA LEU A 132 18.38 -11.40 10.94
C LEU A 132 19.45 -12.46 11.22
N ALA A 133 19.77 -12.70 12.49
CA ALA A 133 20.75 -13.73 12.87
C ALA A 133 20.28 -15.15 12.52
N ALA A 134 18.97 -15.41 12.60
CA ALA A 134 18.40 -16.71 12.27
C ALA A 134 18.15 -16.90 10.77
N LEU A 135 17.78 -15.84 10.05
CA LEU A 135 17.50 -15.86 8.61
C LEU A 135 18.77 -15.92 7.76
N GLY A 136 19.87 -15.32 8.23
CA GLY A 136 21.13 -15.27 7.49
C GLY A 136 21.06 -14.36 6.26
N ASP A 137 21.86 -14.67 5.25
CA ASP A 137 21.88 -13.92 3.98
C ASP A 137 20.67 -14.30 3.12
N GLY A 138 19.93 -13.30 2.66
CA GLY A 138 18.83 -13.45 1.73
C GLY A 138 19.22 -13.21 0.28
N GLN A 139 18.24 -13.32 -0.61
CA GLN A 139 18.36 -13.13 -2.04
C GLN A 139 17.76 -11.79 -2.46
N ALA A 140 18.18 -11.25 -3.60
CA ALA A 140 17.49 -10.11 -4.20
C ALA A 140 16.07 -10.52 -4.65
N PRO A 141 15.10 -9.61 -4.65
CA PRO A 141 13.72 -9.91 -5.05
C PRO A 141 13.61 -10.41 -6.50
N GLU A 142 12.61 -11.25 -6.75
CA GLU A 142 12.45 -11.97 -8.03
C GLU A 142 12.34 -11.00 -9.19
N THR A 143 11.49 -9.97 -9.05
CA THR A 143 11.40 -8.98 -10.12
C THR A 143 12.74 -8.33 -10.40
N ALA A 144 13.59 -7.99 -9.42
CA ALA A 144 14.93 -7.47 -9.71
C ALA A 144 15.77 -8.42 -10.60
N SER A 145 15.49 -9.72 -10.56
CA SER A 145 16.11 -10.75 -11.41
C SER A 145 15.33 -11.15 -12.67
N ALA A 146 14.07 -10.71 -12.83
CA ALA A 146 13.23 -11.06 -13.97
C ALA A 146 13.83 -10.51 -15.28
N PRO A 147 13.85 -11.29 -16.38
CA PRO A 147 14.40 -10.84 -17.66
C PRO A 147 13.78 -9.53 -18.12
N LEU A 148 14.64 -8.58 -18.48
CA LEU A 148 14.22 -7.23 -18.91
C LEU A 148 13.19 -7.28 -20.07
N ALA A 149 13.32 -8.25 -20.97
CA ALA A 149 12.38 -8.46 -22.08
C ALA A 149 10.92 -8.70 -21.63
N ILE A 150 10.71 -9.42 -20.52
CA ILE A 150 9.36 -9.65 -19.97
C ILE A 150 8.78 -8.33 -19.46
N ARG A 151 9.61 -7.52 -18.80
CA ARG A 151 9.19 -6.20 -18.28
C ARG A 151 8.84 -5.24 -19.40
N HIS A 152 9.68 -5.13 -20.43
CA HIS A 152 9.37 -4.34 -21.63
C HIS A 152 8.04 -4.76 -22.25
N ALA A 153 7.84 -6.07 -22.47
CA ALA A 153 6.61 -6.59 -23.06
C ALA A 153 5.35 -6.26 -22.24
N ARG A 154 5.47 -6.24 -20.91
CA ARG A 154 4.36 -5.96 -20.01
C ARG A 154 4.06 -4.47 -19.88
N PHE A 155 5.09 -3.66 -19.65
CA PHE A 155 4.92 -2.30 -19.15
C PHE A 155 5.02 -1.22 -20.23
N ASP A 156 5.96 -1.34 -21.17
CA ASP A 156 6.32 -0.24 -22.08
C ASP A 156 5.18 0.23 -22.96
N GLY A 157 5.12 1.53 -23.17
CA GLY A 157 4.30 2.16 -24.18
C GLY A 157 3.29 3.13 -23.60
N ALA A 158 2.37 3.55 -24.47
CA ALA A 158 1.35 4.52 -24.12
C ALA A 158 0.05 3.83 -23.67
N TRP A 159 -0.48 4.31 -22.56
CA TRP A 159 -1.73 3.89 -21.93
C TRP A 159 -2.62 5.13 -21.79
N TYR A 160 -3.90 5.03 -22.11
CA TYR A 160 -4.84 6.16 -22.09
C TYR A 160 -6.06 5.84 -21.25
N ASP A 161 -6.67 6.89 -20.67
CA ASP A 161 -7.95 6.79 -19.97
C ASP A 161 -9.11 6.93 -20.98
N PRO A 162 -9.93 5.89 -21.21
CA PRO A 162 -11.07 5.97 -22.12
C PRO A 162 -12.22 6.83 -21.59
N GLU A 163 -12.30 7.05 -20.27
CA GLU A 163 -13.31 7.90 -19.63
C GLU A 163 -12.87 9.38 -19.56
N ARG A 164 -11.57 9.65 -19.73
CA ARG A 164 -10.97 11.00 -19.68
C ARG A 164 -10.11 11.29 -20.92
N PRO A 165 -10.72 11.74 -22.04
CA PRO A 165 -10.01 11.96 -23.29
C PRO A 165 -8.85 12.95 -23.17
N GLY A 166 -7.68 12.54 -23.68
CA GLY A 166 -6.45 13.33 -23.63
C GLY A 166 -5.63 13.16 -22.35
N GLU A 167 -5.98 12.20 -21.51
CA GLU A 167 -5.21 11.80 -20.33
C GLU A 167 -4.65 10.37 -20.45
N GLY A 168 -3.52 10.11 -19.78
CA GLY A 168 -2.90 8.80 -19.77
C GLY A 168 -1.43 8.83 -19.39
N VAL A 169 -0.75 7.70 -19.51
CA VAL A 169 0.68 7.59 -19.19
C VAL A 169 1.49 7.01 -20.35
N VAL A 170 2.76 7.36 -20.41
CA VAL A 170 3.78 6.64 -21.16
C VAL A 170 4.73 6.00 -20.17
N VAL A 171 5.01 4.72 -20.36
CA VAL A 171 5.95 3.94 -19.56
C VAL A 171 7.13 3.54 -20.43
N ASP A 172 8.34 3.70 -19.87
CA ASP A 172 9.59 3.26 -20.48
C ASP A 172 10.43 2.49 -19.46
N ILE A 173 10.69 1.21 -19.71
CA ILE A 173 11.53 0.36 -18.89
C ILE A 173 13.00 0.65 -19.19
N LEU A 174 13.73 1.03 -18.14
CA LEU A 174 15.14 1.39 -18.20
C LEU A 174 16.03 0.14 -18.20
N GLU A 175 17.29 0.28 -18.61
CA GLU A 175 18.26 -0.84 -18.65
C GLU A 175 18.46 -1.55 -17.30
N ASP A 176 18.27 -0.84 -16.19
CA ASP A 176 18.36 -1.36 -14.83
C ASP A 176 17.04 -1.97 -14.30
N GLY A 177 16.01 -2.06 -15.16
CA GLY A 177 14.70 -2.63 -14.84
C GLY A 177 13.74 -1.68 -14.10
N ARG A 178 14.13 -0.44 -13.81
CA ARG A 178 13.20 0.60 -13.34
C ARG A 178 12.28 1.07 -14.47
N ALA A 179 11.25 1.84 -14.11
CA ALA A 179 10.34 2.45 -15.07
C ALA A 179 10.42 3.97 -14.98
N ALA A 180 10.66 4.64 -16.10
CA ALA A 180 10.31 6.04 -16.27
C ALA A 180 8.82 6.16 -16.62
N LEU A 181 8.13 7.05 -15.93
CA LEU A 181 6.71 7.32 -16.11
C LEU A 181 6.50 8.76 -16.53
N TYR A 182 5.74 8.96 -17.60
CA TYR A 182 5.33 10.27 -18.11
C TYR A 182 3.80 10.32 -18.12
N TRP A 183 3.20 10.98 -17.14
CA TRP A 183 1.76 11.13 -17.04
C TRP A 183 1.33 12.47 -17.63
N TYR A 184 0.50 12.43 -18.67
CA TYR A 184 -0.15 13.60 -19.25
C TYR A 184 -1.61 13.68 -18.75
N THR A 185 -1.96 14.82 -18.15
CA THR A 185 -3.31 15.10 -17.61
C THR A 185 -3.57 16.60 -17.67
N TYR A 186 -4.61 17.10 -17.00
CA TYR A 186 -4.97 18.52 -16.98
C TYR A 186 -4.74 19.17 -15.62
N SER A 187 -4.46 20.47 -15.63
CA SER A 187 -4.41 21.30 -14.42
C SER A 187 -5.75 21.21 -13.66
N PRO A 188 -5.73 21.10 -12.32
CA PRO A 188 -6.95 20.98 -11.52
C PRO A 188 -7.71 22.32 -11.37
N ASP A 189 -7.17 23.43 -11.89
CA ASP A 189 -7.77 24.77 -11.82
C ASP A 189 -8.96 24.99 -12.77
N GLY A 190 -9.28 24.00 -13.61
CA GLY A 190 -10.37 24.07 -14.58
C GLY A 190 -10.05 24.85 -15.86
N SER A 191 -8.80 25.27 -16.06
CA SER A 191 -8.35 25.96 -17.28
C SER A 191 -8.39 25.08 -18.54
N GLY A 192 -8.32 23.76 -18.36
CA GLY A 192 -8.09 22.81 -19.45
C GLY A 192 -6.65 22.78 -19.96
N GLU A 193 -5.72 23.45 -19.28
CA GLU A 193 -4.29 23.36 -19.57
C GLU A 193 -3.79 21.93 -19.34
N GLN A 194 -3.08 21.36 -20.31
CA GLN A 194 -2.45 20.06 -20.16
C GLN A 194 -1.13 20.20 -19.40
N VAL A 195 -0.92 19.35 -18.41
CA VAL A 195 0.29 19.27 -17.60
C VAL A 195 0.92 17.89 -17.71
N TRP A 196 2.23 17.84 -17.45
CA TRP A 196 3.00 16.61 -17.45
C TRP A 196 3.60 16.37 -16.07
N LEU A 197 3.43 15.14 -15.58
CA LEU A 197 4.12 14.64 -14.42
C LEU A 197 5.11 13.57 -14.82
N VAL A 198 6.31 13.66 -14.29
CA VAL A 198 7.39 12.73 -14.61
C VAL A 198 7.99 12.13 -13.36
N GLY A 199 8.40 10.87 -13.41
CA GLY A 199 9.07 10.23 -12.29
C GLY A 199 9.68 8.89 -12.68
N VAL A 200 10.55 8.37 -11.82
CA VAL A 200 11.20 7.07 -12.01
C VAL A 200 10.91 6.18 -10.81
N GLY A 201 10.43 4.98 -11.09
CA GLY A 201 9.97 4.03 -10.09
C GLY A 201 10.54 2.63 -10.25
N SER A 202 10.27 1.78 -9.26
CA SER A 202 10.58 0.36 -9.32
C SER A 202 9.44 -0.41 -10.00
N THR A 203 9.79 -1.54 -10.63
CA THR A 203 8.81 -2.47 -11.22
C THR A 203 8.77 -3.79 -10.43
N SER A 204 7.64 -4.49 -10.50
CA SER A 204 7.33 -5.61 -9.61
C SER A 204 6.20 -6.48 -10.19
N ASP A 205 6.47 -7.64 -10.80
CA ASP A 205 5.52 -8.52 -11.52
C ASP A 205 4.53 -7.75 -12.41
N ASN A 206 3.43 -7.26 -11.82
CA ASN A 206 2.35 -6.49 -12.46
C ASN A 206 2.27 -5.03 -12.01
N LEU A 207 3.17 -4.52 -11.18
CA LEU A 207 3.11 -3.20 -10.55
C LEU A 207 4.29 -2.33 -10.97
N ILE A 208 4.01 -1.06 -11.22
CA ILE A 208 5.01 0.02 -11.19
C ILE A 208 4.70 0.91 -10.00
N TYR A 209 5.72 1.24 -9.21
CA TYR A 209 5.60 2.18 -8.09
C TYR A 209 6.60 3.31 -8.22
N VAL A 210 6.09 4.54 -8.32
CA VAL A 210 6.87 5.76 -8.44
C VAL A 210 6.71 6.58 -7.15
N PRO A 211 7.73 6.59 -6.26
CA PRO A 211 7.65 7.24 -4.95
C PRO A 211 7.61 8.76 -5.03
N GLU A 212 8.07 9.34 -6.13
CA GLU A 212 8.14 10.78 -6.30
C GLU A 212 7.96 11.14 -7.78
N MET A 213 6.84 11.79 -8.07
CA MET A 213 6.52 12.41 -9.34
C MET A 213 6.79 13.91 -9.24
N PHE A 214 7.18 14.52 -10.35
CA PHE A 214 7.41 15.96 -10.47
C PHE A 214 6.44 16.55 -11.49
N LEU A 215 5.74 17.62 -11.11
CA LEU A 215 5.00 18.45 -12.04
C LEU A 215 5.98 19.37 -12.78
N VAL A 216 6.00 19.26 -14.11
CA VAL A 216 6.90 20.03 -14.97
C VAL A 216 6.15 21.23 -15.56
N THR A 217 6.67 22.45 -15.36
CA THR A 217 6.06 23.69 -15.86
C THR A 217 7.10 24.63 -16.47
N GLY A 218 6.64 25.59 -17.28
CA GLY A 218 7.48 26.68 -17.81
C GLY A 218 8.40 26.30 -18.98
N GLY A 219 8.27 25.09 -19.52
CA GLY A 219 9.02 24.67 -20.71
C GLY A 219 8.63 25.47 -21.96
N GLN A 220 9.61 25.82 -22.79
CA GLN A 220 9.41 26.49 -24.09
C GLN A 220 9.92 25.62 -25.23
N PHE A 221 9.26 25.69 -26.39
CA PHE A 221 9.67 24.96 -27.58
C PHE A 221 10.67 25.75 -28.45
N GLY A 222 11.62 25.05 -29.08
CA GLY A 222 12.53 25.61 -30.08
C GLY A 222 13.48 26.68 -29.53
N PHE A 223 13.74 27.74 -30.31
CA PHE A 223 14.64 28.84 -29.91
C PHE A 223 14.18 29.57 -28.64
N GLY A 224 12.88 29.49 -28.30
CA GLY A 224 12.34 29.97 -27.04
C GLY A 224 13.08 29.39 -25.84
N PHE A 225 13.41 28.08 -25.88
CA PHE A 225 14.19 27.42 -24.84
C PHE A 225 15.59 28.02 -24.65
N LEU A 226 16.29 28.31 -25.76
CA LEU A 226 17.64 28.89 -25.72
C LEU A 226 17.64 30.35 -25.27
N SER A 227 16.55 31.06 -25.54
CA SER A 227 16.36 32.45 -25.11
C SER A 227 15.62 32.60 -23.78
N ALA A 228 15.15 31.51 -23.19
CA ALA A 228 14.37 31.56 -21.96
C ALA A 228 15.26 32.04 -20.83
N ALA A 229 14.83 33.10 -20.15
CA ALA A 229 15.53 33.60 -18.96
C ALA A 229 15.49 32.59 -17.80
N THR A 230 14.50 31.68 -17.82
CA THR A 230 14.27 30.69 -16.77
C THR A 230 14.06 29.31 -17.39
N PRO A 231 14.77 28.26 -16.92
CA PRO A 231 14.55 26.89 -17.35
C PRO A 231 13.18 26.35 -16.87
N PRO A 232 12.69 25.21 -17.39
CA PRO A 232 11.52 24.55 -16.82
C PRO A 232 11.75 24.21 -15.34
N THR A 233 10.66 24.23 -14.58
CA THR A 233 10.66 23.88 -13.15
C THR A 233 10.07 22.50 -12.95
N GLU A 234 10.73 21.69 -12.11
CA GLU A 234 10.22 20.40 -11.62
C GLU A 234 9.84 20.57 -10.14
N THR A 235 8.54 20.44 -9.84
CA THR A 235 8.03 20.57 -8.47
C THR A 235 7.56 19.21 -7.98
N ALA A 236 8.08 18.74 -6.83
CA ALA A 236 7.66 17.48 -6.22
C ALA A 236 6.14 17.47 -6.01
N TRP A 237 5.46 16.48 -6.59
CA TRP A 237 4.01 16.45 -6.73
C TRP A 237 3.35 15.35 -5.90
N GLY A 238 3.93 14.14 -5.83
CA GLY A 238 3.36 13.03 -5.07
C GLY A 238 3.74 11.66 -5.59
N ILE A 239 2.94 10.66 -5.26
CA ILE A 239 3.18 9.24 -5.52
C ILE A 239 2.24 8.74 -6.60
N VAL A 240 2.73 7.84 -7.44
CA VAL A 240 1.93 7.11 -8.43
C VAL A 240 2.22 5.62 -8.38
N SER A 241 1.19 4.79 -8.52
CA SER A 241 1.33 3.38 -8.85
C SER A 241 0.48 2.98 -10.05
N LEU A 242 0.96 1.98 -10.81
CA LEU A 242 0.22 1.37 -11.91
C LEU A 242 0.17 -0.14 -11.72
N ASP A 243 -1.04 -0.69 -11.60
CA ASP A 243 -1.28 -2.13 -11.53
C ASP A 243 -1.77 -2.65 -12.89
N PHE A 244 -1.07 -3.61 -13.48
CA PHE A 244 -1.26 -4.09 -14.84
C PHE A 244 -1.99 -5.44 -14.84
N MET A 245 -3.16 -5.46 -15.46
CA MET A 245 -4.04 -6.63 -15.46
C MET A 245 -3.75 -7.55 -16.66
N PRO A 246 -3.96 -8.88 -16.53
CA PRO A 246 -3.77 -9.83 -17.62
C PRO A 246 -4.64 -9.57 -18.86
N ASP A 247 -5.76 -8.87 -18.70
CA ASP A 247 -6.68 -8.50 -19.78
C ASP A 247 -6.16 -7.34 -20.65
N GLY A 248 -4.99 -6.76 -20.31
CA GLY A 248 -4.38 -5.66 -21.05
C GLY A 248 -4.87 -4.29 -20.62
N THR A 249 -5.53 -4.18 -19.47
CA THR A 249 -5.81 -2.90 -18.80
C THR A 249 -4.76 -2.61 -17.72
N ALA A 250 -4.71 -1.37 -17.24
CA ALA A 250 -3.94 -1.02 -16.05
C ALA A 250 -4.77 -0.09 -15.15
N THR A 251 -4.60 -0.15 -13.84
CA THR A 251 -5.17 0.84 -12.93
C THR A 251 -4.08 1.78 -12.44
N LEU A 252 -4.22 3.06 -12.76
CA LEU A 252 -3.40 4.15 -12.24
C LEU A 252 -3.98 4.61 -10.90
N TYR A 253 -3.16 4.68 -9.86
CA TYR A 253 -3.48 5.29 -8.58
C TYR A 253 -2.55 6.48 -8.34
N TRP A 254 -3.08 7.55 -7.76
CA TRP A 254 -2.27 8.71 -7.41
C TRP A 254 -2.59 9.26 -6.03
N THR A 255 -1.54 9.74 -5.35
CA THR A 255 -1.63 10.41 -4.06
C THR A 255 -0.74 11.65 -4.11
N PRO A 256 -1.33 12.85 -4.34
CA PRO A 256 -0.56 14.09 -4.39
C PRO A 256 -0.14 14.52 -2.98
N ASN A 257 0.96 15.27 -2.89
CA ASN A 257 1.46 15.87 -1.65
C ASN A 257 0.53 16.99 -1.13
N GLY A 258 -0.28 17.58 -2.00
CA GLY A 258 -1.25 18.63 -1.68
C GLY A 258 -2.64 18.32 -2.23
N GLU A 259 -3.64 19.09 -1.80
CA GLU A 259 -5.05 18.75 -2.07
C GLU A 259 -5.52 19.08 -3.50
N ALA A 260 -4.77 19.88 -4.27
CA ALA A 260 -5.22 20.45 -5.53
C ALA A 260 -5.69 19.41 -6.55
N PHE A 261 -4.97 18.30 -6.70
CA PHE A 261 -5.33 17.23 -7.63
C PHE A 261 -6.30 16.20 -7.03
N GLY A 262 -6.44 16.18 -5.70
CA GLY A 262 -7.13 15.12 -4.98
C GLY A 262 -6.46 13.76 -5.10
N LEU A 263 -6.75 12.85 -4.17
CA LEU A 263 -6.45 11.43 -4.36
C LEU A 263 -7.37 10.84 -5.43
N GLY A 264 -6.91 9.84 -6.16
CA GLY A 264 -7.78 9.19 -7.13
C GLY A 264 -7.18 7.99 -7.83
N ARG A 265 -7.98 7.48 -8.77
CA ARG A 265 -7.62 6.35 -9.64
C ARG A 265 -8.26 6.48 -11.01
N ALA A 266 -7.64 5.84 -12.00
CA ALA A 266 -8.13 5.76 -13.37
C ALA A 266 -7.86 4.36 -13.95
N THR A 267 -8.77 3.86 -14.78
CA THR A 267 -8.54 2.63 -15.53
C THR A 267 -8.00 3.01 -16.90
N LEU A 268 -6.86 2.45 -17.27
CA LEU A 268 -6.16 2.74 -18.51
C LEU A 268 -6.22 1.56 -19.47
N GLN A 269 -6.22 1.88 -20.77
CA GLN A 269 -6.10 0.93 -21.87
C GLN A 269 -4.83 1.22 -22.66
N ARG A 270 -4.16 0.17 -23.14
CA ARG A 270 -2.95 0.32 -23.95
C ARG A 270 -3.31 0.83 -25.35
N ILE A 271 -2.67 1.90 -25.83
CA ILE A 271 -2.89 2.46 -27.19
C ILE A 271 -2.42 1.47 -28.27
N GLY A 272 -1.41 0.66 -28.00
CA GLY A 272 -0.97 -0.41 -28.89
C GLY A 272 0.05 -1.34 -28.25
N ARG A 273 0.04 -2.62 -28.64
CA ARG A 273 1.17 -3.52 -28.37
C ARG A 273 2.18 -3.34 -29.51
N PRO A 274 3.47 -3.08 -29.24
CA PRO A 274 4.47 -3.36 -30.26
C PRO A 274 4.27 -4.82 -30.73
N PRO A 275 4.38 -5.12 -32.03
CA PRO A 275 4.24 -6.49 -32.51
C PRO A 275 5.14 -7.38 -31.66
N ALA A 276 4.56 -8.44 -31.08
CA ALA A 276 5.26 -9.31 -30.15
C ALA A 276 6.64 -9.63 -30.70
N GLN A 277 7.71 -9.19 -30.02
CA GLN A 277 9.01 -9.77 -30.28
C GLN A 277 8.85 -11.24 -29.96
N ARG A 278 8.89 -12.07 -31.00
CA ARG A 278 8.91 -13.51 -30.88
C ARG A 278 10.15 -13.84 -30.04
N ILE A 279 9.95 -14.12 -28.77
CA ILE A 279 10.98 -14.71 -27.93
C ILE A 279 10.99 -16.18 -28.31
N ASP A 280 11.76 -16.53 -29.35
CA ASP A 280 12.14 -17.91 -29.59
C ASP A 280 13.12 -18.29 -28.48
N ILE A 281 12.63 -19.06 -27.50
CA ILE A 281 13.51 -19.76 -26.55
C ILE A 281 13.86 -21.08 -27.24
N ASP A 282 15.04 -21.12 -27.86
CA ASP A 282 15.69 -22.36 -28.32
C ASP A 282 16.22 -23.18 -27.13
#